data_AF-A0A1Z8V974-F1
#
_entry.id   AF-A0A1Z8V974-F1
#
_cell.length_a   1.000
_cell.length_b   1.000
_cell.length_c   1.000
_cell.angle_alpha   90.00
_cell.angle_beta   90.00
_cell.angle_gamma   90.00
#
_symmetry.space_group_name_H-M   'P 1'
#
loop_
_entity.id
_entity.type
_entity.pdbx_description
1 polymer ?
#
loop_
_entity_poly.entity_id
_entity_poly.type
_entity_poly.pdbx_seq_one_letter_code
_entity_poly.pdbx_strand_id
1 'polypeptide(L)'
;MAMNKSTIIYGRVMRLPTFDGMIPTSGPIHIVADDGEEYMLITSNMDEPGAVETLALICEPVFEPYINKDISVKGDVLGSIIWNVEIVH
;
A
#
# COMPACT_ATOMS: atom_id res chain seq x y z
N MET A 1 -18.47 2.06 -16.23
CA MET A 1 -18.36 2.75 -14.93
C MET A 1 -17.11 3.59 -14.98
N ALA A 2 -17.20 4.89 -14.71
CA ALA A 2 -16.05 5.80 -14.83
C ALA A 2 -15.08 5.58 -13.66
N MET A 3 -14.11 4.70 -13.86
CA MET A 3 -12.98 4.51 -12.94
C MET A 3 -11.87 5.43 -13.43
N ASN A 4 -11.89 6.68 -13.00
CA ASN A 4 -10.91 7.66 -13.49
C ASN A 4 -10.69 8.80 -12.48
N LYS A 5 -10.45 8.43 -11.22
CA LYS A 5 -9.80 9.33 -10.27
C LYS A 5 -8.79 8.53 -9.46
N SER A 6 -7.56 8.49 -9.97
CA SER A 6 -6.41 8.18 -9.15
C SER A 6 -6.36 9.17 -7.99
N THR A 7 -6.37 8.68 -6.77
CA THR A 7 -6.29 9.46 -5.53
C THR A 7 -4.82 9.59 -5.14
N ILE A 8 -4.44 10.77 -4.65
CA ILE A 8 -3.11 11.00 -4.06
C ILE A 8 -3.28 10.91 -2.54
N ILE A 9 -2.52 10.04 -1.91
CA ILE A 9 -2.47 9.86 -0.46
C ILE A 9 -1.06 10.20 0.00
N TYR A 10 -0.96 11.10 0.97
CA TYR A 10 0.26 11.37 1.70
C TYR A 10 0.18 10.68 3.06
N GLY A 11 1.27 10.06 3.48
CA GLY A 11 1.32 9.34 4.75
C GLY A 11 2.59 8.55 4.96
N ARG A 12 2.63 7.82 6.08
CA ARG A 12 3.77 7.02 6.50
C ARG A 12 3.68 5.60 5.96
N VAL A 13 4.73 5.13 5.31
CA VAL A 13 4.83 3.72 4.90
C VAL A 13 5.25 2.85 6.09
N MET A 14 4.47 1.82 6.38
CA MET A 14 4.74 0.90 7.49
C MET A 14 4.17 -0.50 7.27
N ARG A 15 4.71 -1.46 8.03
CA ARG A 15 4.06 -2.75 8.26
C ARG A 15 3.15 -2.60 9.47
N LEU A 16 1.92 -3.11 9.37
CA LEU A 16 1.00 -3.09 10.49
C LEU A 16 1.40 -4.15 11.53
N PRO A 17 1.21 -3.87 12.84
CA PRO A 17 1.49 -4.83 13.88
C PRO A 17 0.53 -6.02 13.79
N THR A 18 1.04 -7.21 14.12
CA THR A 18 0.22 -8.40 14.36
C THR A 18 -0.60 -8.25 15.63
N PHE A 19 -1.56 -9.15 15.85
CA PHE A 19 -2.47 -9.09 17.02
C PHE A 19 -1.74 -9.02 18.38
N ASP A 20 -0.55 -9.60 18.46
CA ASP A 20 0.33 -9.55 19.65
C ASP A 20 1.15 -8.25 19.78
N GLY A 21 0.93 -7.28 18.88
CA GLY A 21 1.60 -5.98 18.87
C GLY A 21 2.98 -5.98 18.21
N MET A 22 3.45 -7.11 17.66
CA MET A 22 4.76 -7.17 17.00
C MET A 22 4.69 -6.64 15.56
N ILE A 23 5.65 -5.80 15.17
CA ILE A 23 5.79 -5.41 13.76
C ILE A 23 6.54 -6.54 13.04
N PRO A 24 5.95 -7.17 12.01
CA PRO A 24 6.58 -8.28 11.32
C PRO A 24 7.78 -7.79 10.49
N THR A 25 8.79 -8.64 10.32
CA THR A 25 9.97 -8.33 9.49
C THR A 25 9.70 -8.47 7.99
N SER A 26 8.62 -9.17 7.62
CA SER A 26 8.17 -9.33 6.25
C SER A 26 6.64 -9.31 6.17
N GLY A 27 6.07 -8.98 5.02
CA GLY A 27 4.63 -8.98 4.81
C GLY A 27 4.10 -7.79 4.00
N PRO A 28 2.77 -7.69 3.87
CA PRO A 28 2.11 -6.56 3.22
C PRO A 28 2.54 -5.22 3.81
N ILE A 29 2.72 -4.24 2.93
CA ILE A 29 3.11 -2.88 3.30
C ILE A 29 1.93 -1.94 3.09
N HIS A 30 1.73 -1.05 4.06
CA HIS A 30 0.65 -0.10 4.10
C HIS A 30 1.20 1.33 4.08
N ILE A 31 0.34 2.27 3.68
CA ILE A 31 0.49 3.69 4.00
C ILE A 31 -0.57 4.07 5.03
N VAL A 32 -0.16 4.71 6.11
CA VAL A 32 -1.04 5.33 7.08
C VAL A 32 -1.12 6.81 6.74
N ALA A 33 -2.27 7.22 6.22
CA ALA A 33 -2.54 8.57 5.77
C ALA A 33 -2.62 9.55 6.95
N ASP A 34 -2.48 10.84 6.66
CA ASP A 34 -2.54 11.92 7.67
C ASP A 34 -3.88 12.00 8.41
N ASP A 35 -4.96 11.52 7.80
CA ASP A 35 -6.29 11.42 8.41
C ASP A 35 -6.46 10.18 9.30
N GLY A 36 -5.42 9.33 9.38
CA GLY A 36 -5.40 8.09 10.14
C GLY A 36 -5.93 6.87 9.38
N GLU A 37 -6.37 7.03 8.14
CA GLU A 37 -6.81 5.90 7.32
C GLU A 37 -5.62 5.06 6.84
N GLU A 38 -5.83 3.76 6.72
CA GLU A 38 -4.77 2.81 6.40
C GLU A 38 -5.06 2.12 5.06
N TYR A 39 -4.08 2.15 4.16
CA TYR A 39 -4.22 1.57 2.82
C TYR A 39 -3.10 0.59 2.53
N MET A 40 -3.46 -0.65 2.23
CA MET A 40 -2.54 -1.65 1.72
C MET A 40 -2.08 -1.26 0.31
N LEU A 41 -0.77 -1.30 0.06
CA LEU A 41 -0.17 -0.85 -1.19
C LEU A 41 -0.03 -1.99 -2.18
N ILE A 42 -0.60 -1.83 -3.38
CA ILE A 42 -0.48 -2.80 -4.48
C ILE A 42 -0.07 -2.08 -5.76
N THR A 43 1.04 -2.52 -6.37
CA THR A 43 1.54 -1.96 -7.64
C THR A 43 0.82 -2.59 -8.84
N SER A 44 0.71 -1.85 -9.95
CA SER A 44 0.05 -2.30 -11.19
C SER A 44 0.87 -3.26 -12.05
N ASN A 45 2.10 -3.59 -11.67
CA ASN A 45 2.99 -4.37 -12.54
C ASN A 45 2.71 -5.88 -12.55
N MET A 46 1.63 -6.30 -11.91
CA MET A 46 1.24 -7.70 -11.79
C MET A 46 0.04 -7.94 -12.71
N ASP A 47 0.28 -8.48 -13.90
CA ASP A 47 -0.77 -9.01 -14.80
C ASP A 47 -1.27 -10.39 -14.31
N GLU A 48 -1.27 -10.59 -12.98
CA GLU A 48 -1.60 -11.84 -12.31
C GLU A 48 -2.92 -11.70 -11.57
N PRO A 49 -3.99 -12.40 -11.98
CA PRO A 49 -5.17 -12.52 -11.15
C PRO A 49 -4.83 -13.32 -9.89
N GLY A 50 -5.15 -12.78 -8.72
CA GLY A 50 -4.80 -13.44 -7.45
C GLY A 50 -5.54 -12.86 -6.25
N ALA A 51 -5.41 -13.55 -5.12
CA ALA A 51 -5.84 -13.03 -3.84
C ALA A 51 -5.02 -11.77 -3.48
N VAL A 52 -5.69 -10.78 -2.91
CA VAL A 52 -5.10 -9.48 -2.59
C VAL A 52 -3.88 -9.64 -1.67
N GLU A 53 -3.96 -10.56 -0.70
CA GLU A 53 -2.90 -10.86 0.25
C GLU A 53 -1.66 -11.41 -0.46
N THR A 54 -1.83 -12.24 -1.48
CA THR A 54 -0.72 -12.76 -2.29
C THR A 54 -0.07 -11.65 -3.11
N LEU A 55 -0.87 -10.78 -3.73
CA LEU A 55 -0.36 -9.65 -4.50
C LEU A 55 0.40 -8.64 -3.64
N ALA A 56 -0.10 -8.37 -2.43
CA ALA A 56 0.54 -7.47 -1.48
C ALA A 56 1.91 -7.99 -1.03
N LEU A 57 2.05 -9.30 -0.82
CA LEU A 57 3.35 -9.94 -0.53
C LEU A 57 4.33 -9.81 -1.69
N ILE A 58 3.86 -9.97 -2.93
CA ILE A 58 4.73 -9.83 -4.11
C ILE A 58 5.20 -8.38 -4.29
N CYS A 59 4.37 -7.40 -3.91
CA CYS A 59 4.72 -5.98 -3.95
C CYS A 59 5.66 -5.53 -2.81
N GLU A 60 5.91 -6.36 -1.80
CA GLU A 60 6.73 -6.01 -0.64
C GLU A 60 8.10 -5.42 -1.02
N PRO A 61 8.91 -6.02 -1.92
CA PRO A 61 10.24 -5.49 -2.25
C PRO A 61 10.21 -4.10 -2.89
N VAL A 62 9.07 -3.69 -3.47
CA VAL A 62 8.91 -2.36 -4.08
C VAL A 62 8.78 -1.29 -3.00
N PHE A 63 8.04 -1.59 -1.93
CA PHE A 63 7.73 -0.61 -0.89
C PHE A 63 8.63 -0.71 0.34
N GLU A 64 9.32 -1.84 0.54
CA GLU A 64 10.24 -2.04 1.66
C GLU A 64 11.28 -0.91 1.81
N PRO A 65 11.90 -0.39 0.74
CA PRO A 65 12.85 0.73 0.85
C PRO A 65 12.25 2.04 1.40
N TYR A 66 10.93 2.14 1.47
CA TYR A 66 10.19 3.30 1.95
C TYR A 66 9.66 3.15 3.38
N ILE A 67 9.83 1.99 4.02
CA ILE A 67 9.37 1.78 5.41
C ILE A 67 9.92 2.87 6.34
N ASN A 68 9.03 3.38 7.20
CA ASN A 68 9.25 4.51 8.11
C ASN A 68 9.50 5.86 7.43
N LYS A 69 9.26 5.99 6.13
CA LYS A 69 9.31 7.27 5.41
C LYS A 69 7.90 7.77 5.15
N ASP A 70 7.77 9.09 5.15
CA ASP A 70 6.55 9.78 4.74
C ASP A 70 6.67 10.08 3.24
N ILE A 71 5.73 9.58 2.45
CA ILE A 71 5.73 9.71 0.98
C ILE A 71 4.33 10.07 0.47
N SER A 72 4.26 10.56 -0.76
CA SER A 72 2.99 10.59 -1.49
C SER A 72 2.91 9.37 -2.41
N VAL A 73 1.74 8.74 -2.46
CA VAL A 73 1.41 7.71 -3.43
C VAL A 73 0.17 8.11 -4.21
N LYS A 74 0.11 7.71 -5.47
CA LYS A 74 -1.03 7.89 -6.36
C LYS A 74 -1.54 6.52 -6.77
N GLY A 75 -2.85 6.31 -6.74
CA GLY A 75 -3.45 5.03 -7.13
C GLY A 75 -4.97 5.01 -7.01
N ASP A 76 -5.57 3.86 -7.27
CA ASP A 76 -7.02 3.65 -7.23
C ASP A 76 -7.43 3.06 -5.87
N VAL A 77 -8.15 3.83 -5.07
CA VAL A 77 -8.60 3.40 -3.74
C VAL A 77 -9.86 2.53 -3.84
N LEU A 78 -9.78 1.33 -3.28
CA LEU A 78 -10.86 0.36 -3.16
C LEU A 78 -10.94 -0.15 -1.71
N GLY A 79 -11.72 0.54 -0.88
CA GLY A 79 -11.76 0.28 0.56
C GLY A 79 -10.41 0.60 1.21
N SER A 80 -9.84 -0.36 1.95
CA SER A 80 -8.55 -0.25 2.63
C SER A 80 -7.35 -0.65 1.74
N ILE A 81 -7.52 -0.59 0.41
CA ILE A 81 -6.50 -0.98 -0.56
C ILE A 81 -6.34 0.16 -1.54
N ILE A 82 -5.10 0.52 -1.85
CA ILE A 82 -4.78 1.37 -2.98
C ILE A 82 -4.09 0.52 -4.05
N TRP A 83 -4.73 0.46 -5.23
CA TRP A 83 -4.27 -0.27 -6.40
C TRP A 83 -3.48 0.64 -7.32
N ASN A 84 -2.69 0.03 -8.20
CA ASN A 84 -1.91 0.75 -9.21
C ASN A 84 -1.04 1.85 -8.62
N VAL A 85 -0.41 1.53 -7.48
CA VAL A 85 0.35 2.51 -6.72
C VAL A 85 1.58 2.98 -7.48
N GLU A 86 1.64 4.29 -7.69
CA GLU A 86 2.80 5.04 -8.16
C GLU A 86 3.30 5.93 -7.01
N ILE A 87 4.60 5.89 -6.71
CA ILE A 87 5.20 6.81 -5.74
C ILE A 87 5.40 8.17 -6.42
N VAL A 88 4.86 9.22 -5.81
CA VAL A 88 4.95 10.61 -6.29
C VAL A 88 5.82 11.40 -5.31
N HIS A 89 6.87 12.05 -5.83
CA HIS A 89 7.79 12.88 -5.06
C HIS A 89 7.22 14.28 -4.78
#